data_AF-A0A1A5ZVI8-F1
#
_entry.id   AF-A0A1A5ZVI8-F1
#
_cell.length_a   1.000
_cell.length_b   1.000
_cell.length_c   1.000
_cell.angle_alpha   90.00
_cell.angle_beta   90.00
_cell.angle_gamma   90.00
#
_symmetry.space_group_name_H-M   'P 1'
#
loop_
_entity.id
_entity.type
_entity.pdbx_description
1 polymer ?
#
loop_
_entity_poly.entity_id
_entity_poly.type
_entity_poly.pdbx_seq_one_letter_code
_entity_poly.pdbx_strand_id
1 'polypeptide(L)'
;MTTAPRFLVDHLPSASATVERPHVTLTWAQSLDSKIAGPGGLRVILSGPESMLMTHWMRSMHDAILIGVNTLILDNPRLQANLIPPELNLPPPQPLILDPKLRFPTDSRILHEWNTKPNQRGKTLRQPWIICGDNVPPERIKLVEDAGARVVPVELDQNGHIPPSSLPMILTSLNLRSVMIEGGSKVLSSFLHTPTRDDGSRLVDSAVVTVAPMFIGEGIGGEDVGLPKMKNVHTETMGKDAVMICHVEDQ
;
A
#
# COMPACT_ATOMS: atom_id res chain seq x y z
N MET A 1 -16.20 -16.20 -4.81
CA MET A 1 -14.99 -17.01 -5.06
C MET A 1 -14.46 -17.49 -3.72
N THR A 2 -14.14 -18.79 -3.58
CA THR A 2 -13.60 -19.40 -2.35
C THR A 2 -12.08 -19.46 -2.31
N THR A 3 -11.42 -19.12 -3.42
CA THR A 3 -9.97 -19.07 -3.56
C THR A 3 -9.56 -17.76 -4.22
N ALA A 4 -8.31 -17.36 -3.98
CA ALA A 4 -7.71 -16.28 -4.71
C ALA A 4 -7.73 -16.55 -6.23
N PRO A 5 -7.87 -15.49 -7.07
CA PRO A 5 -7.64 -15.60 -8.49
C PRO A 5 -6.25 -16.19 -8.79
N ARG A 6 -6.21 -17.20 -9.68
CA ARG A 6 -5.00 -17.98 -9.99
C ARG A 6 -3.83 -17.10 -10.43
N PHE A 7 -4.10 -16.14 -11.31
CA PHE A 7 -3.08 -15.23 -11.83
C PHE A 7 -2.45 -14.33 -10.75
N LEU A 8 -3.16 -14.03 -9.66
CA LEU A 8 -2.54 -13.33 -8.53
C LEU A 8 -1.53 -14.23 -7.84
N VAL A 9 -1.90 -15.48 -7.57
CA VAL A 9 -1.03 -16.46 -6.91
C VAL A 9 0.21 -16.79 -7.74
N ASP A 10 0.05 -16.84 -9.06
CA ASP A 10 1.15 -17.14 -9.99
C ASP A 10 2.18 -15.99 -10.07
N HIS A 11 1.82 -14.77 -9.61
CA HIS A 11 2.65 -13.57 -9.78
C HIS A 11 2.95 -12.79 -8.49
N LEU A 12 2.19 -12.94 -7.39
CA LEU A 12 2.22 -12.03 -6.25
C LEU A 12 1.96 -12.68 -4.87
N PRO A 13 2.70 -12.26 -3.82
CA PRO A 13 4.09 -11.79 -3.90
C PRO A 13 4.99 -12.93 -4.42
N SER A 14 6.24 -12.63 -4.77
CA SER A 14 7.17 -13.69 -5.16
C SER A 14 7.29 -14.75 -4.06
N ALA A 15 7.21 -16.03 -4.43
CA ALA A 15 7.45 -17.14 -3.51
C ALA A 15 8.88 -17.14 -2.92
N SER A 16 9.82 -16.40 -3.54
CA SER A 16 11.19 -16.22 -3.05
C SER A 16 11.36 -15.06 -2.07
N ALA A 17 10.28 -14.34 -1.71
CA ALA A 17 10.36 -13.22 -0.79
C ALA A 17 10.77 -13.68 0.61
N THR A 18 11.79 -13.03 1.17
CA THR A 18 12.27 -13.31 2.53
C THR A 18 12.22 -12.03 3.38
N VAL A 19 12.53 -12.16 4.67
CA VAL A 19 12.60 -11.00 5.57
C VAL A 19 13.79 -10.10 5.19
N GLU A 20 14.87 -10.67 4.67
CA GLU A 20 16.06 -9.97 4.20
C GLU A 20 15.83 -9.29 2.84
N ARG A 21 14.94 -9.83 2.00
CA ARG A 21 14.55 -9.22 0.72
C ARG A 21 13.02 -9.15 0.59
N PRO A 22 12.37 -8.20 1.29
CA PRO A 22 10.92 -8.10 1.24
C PRO A 22 10.42 -7.75 -0.17
N HIS A 23 9.35 -8.40 -0.62
CA HIS A 23 8.72 -8.13 -1.91
C HIS A 23 7.88 -6.86 -1.86
N VAL A 24 8.12 -5.93 -2.78
CA VAL A 24 7.40 -4.65 -2.85
C VAL A 24 6.49 -4.64 -4.07
N THR A 25 5.17 -4.61 -3.82
CA THR A 25 4.15 -4.48 -4.86
C THR A 25 3.53 -3.08 -4.80
N LEU A 26 3.59 -2.34 -5.90
CA LEU A 26 2.77 -1.14 -6.09
C LEU A 26 1.43 -1.53 -6.70
N THR A 27 0.36 -0.88 -6.28
CA THR A 27 -0.93 -1.04 -6.95
C THR A 27 -1.76 0.23 -6.89
N TRP A 28 -2.49 0.49 -7.97
CA TRP A 28 -3.42 1.61 -8.05
C TRP A 28 -4.53 1.32 -9.06
N ALA A 29 -5.62 2.07 -8.92
CA ALA A 29 -6.66 2.17 -9.93
C ALA A 29 -6.55 3.53 -10.64
N GLN A 30 -6.82 3.55 -11.93
CA GLN A 30 -6.85 4.77 -12.75
C GLN A 30 -8.00 4.73 -13.76
N SER A 31 -8.36 5.91 -14.27
CA SER A 31 -9.21 6.08 -15.45
C SER A 31 -8.42 5.80 -16.75
N LEU A 32 -9.11 5.82 -17.90
CA LEU A 32 -8.49 5.65 -19.23
C LEU A 32 -7.48 6.76 -19.55
N ASP A 33 -7.68 7.96 -19.02
CA ASP A 33 -6.78 9.11 -19.10
C ASP A 33 -5.78 9.19 -17.93
N SER A 34 -5.49 8.04 -17.31
CA SER A 34 -4.46 7.85 -16.27
C SER A 34 -4.64 8.70 -15.01
N LYS A 35 -5.88 9.02 -14.64
CA LYS A 35 -6.21 9.78 -13.43
C LYS A 35 -6.58 8.85 -12.28
N ILE A 36 -6.03 9.13 -11.10
CA ILE A 36 -6.27 8.37 -9.87
C ILE A 36 -7.21 9.11 -8.90
N ALA A 37 -7.42 10.41 -9.12
CA ALA A 37 -8.34 11.25 -8.36
C ALA A 37 -8.92 12.35 -9.25
N GLY A 38 -10.05 12.93 -8.83
CA GLY A 38 -10.67 14.08 -9.48
C GLY A 38 -9.92 15.40 -9.23
N PRO A 39 -10.43 16.51 -9.77
CA PRO A 39 -9.87 17.85 -9.55
C PRO A 39 -9.71 18.15 -8.05
N GLY A 40 -8.60 18.78 -7.68
CA GLY A 40 -8.31 19.10 -6.27
C GLY A 40 -8.09 17.88 -5.36
N GLY A 41 -7.91 16.68 -5.92
CA GLY A 41 -7.73 15.45 -5.14
C GLY A 41 -9.01 14.83 -4.62
N LEU A 42 -10.16 15.20 -5.20
CA LEU A 42 -11.45 14.59 -4.89
C LEU A 42 -11.39 13.08 -5.13
N ARG A 43 -11.83 12.31 -4.15
CA ARG A 43 -11.91 10.86 -4.24
C ARG A 43 -12.90 10.45 -5.34
N VAL A 44 -12.46 9.58 -6.25
CA VAL A 44 -13.29 8.99 -7.30
C VAL A 44 -13.34 7.47 -7.12
N ILE A 45 -14.51 6.88 -7.29
CA ILE A 45 -14.64 5.42 -7.32
C ILE A 45 -14.24 4.94 -8.72
N LEU A 46 -13.02 4.43 -8.83
CA LEU A 46 -12.47 3.90 -10.07
C LEU A 46 -12.79 2.41 -10.23
N SER A 47 -12.33 1.59 -9.28
CA SER A 47 -12.53 0.14 -9.27
C SER A 47 -14.01 -0.26 -9.12
N GLY A 48 -14.45 -1.17 -9.98
CA GLY A 48 -15.67 -1.93 -9.83
C GLY A 48 -15.62 -2.99 -8.72
N PRO A 49 -16.73 -3.69 -8.44
CA PRO A 49 -16.81 -4.68 -7.35
C PRO A 49 -15.81 -5.82 -7.49
N GLU A 50 -15.56 -6.33 -8.70
CA GLU A 50 -14.68 -7.46 -8.97
C GLU A 50 -13.21 -7.09 -8.77
N SER A 51 -12.78 -5.94 -9.31
CA SER A 51 -11.42 -5.44 -9.10
C SER A 51 -11.18 -5.01 -7.66
N MET A 52 -12.21 -4.50 -6.97
CA MET A 52 -12.13 -4.24 -5.53
C MET A 52 -11.98 -5.53 -4.72
N LEU A 53 -12.71 -6.60 -5.05
CA LEU A 53 -12.50 -7.90 -4.42
C LEU A 53 -11.09 -8.45 -4.69
N MET A 54 -10.57 -8.26 -5.91
CA MET A 54 -9.18 -8.59 -6.26
C MET A 54 -8.18 -7.83 -5.39
N THR A 55 -8.35 -6.53 -5.15
CA THR A 55 -7.52 -5.76 -4.20
C THR A 55 -7.53 -6.36 -2.80
N HIS A 56 -8.70 -6.80 -2.32
CA HIS A 56 -8.79 -7.46 -1.02
C HIS A 56 -8.06 -8.80 -0.98
N TRP A 57 -8.10 -9.59 -2.07
CA TRP A 57 -7.25 -10.77 -2.20
C TRP A 57 -5.77 -10.43 -2.12
N MET A 58 -5.31 -9.43 -2.86
CA MET A 58 -3.90 -8.99 -2.79
C MET A 58 -3.51 -8.56 -1.37
N ARG A 59 -4.37 -7.85 -0.65
CA ARG A 59 -4.16 -7.50 0.77
C ARG A 59 -3.92 -8.72 1.64
N SER A 60 -4.67 -9.81 1.44
CA SER A 60 -4.48 -11.05 2.21
C SER A 60 -3.22 -11.83 1.84
N MET A 61 -2.61 -11.55 0.69
CA MET A 61 -1.38 -12.20 0.21
C MET A 61 -0.11 -11.50 0.67
N HIS A 62 -0.21 -10.28 1.20
CA HIS A 62 0.93 -9.50 1.67
C HIS A 62 0.97 -9.44 3.19
N ASP A 63 2.18 -9.47 3.76
CA ASP A 63 2.34 -9.33 5.22
C ASP A 63 1.91 -7.92 5.69
N ALA A 64 2.07 -6.91 4.83
CA ALA A 64 1.71 -5.52 5.12
C ALA A 64 1.02 -4.80 3.95
N ILE A 65 0.22 -3.79 4.32
CA ILE A 65 -0.35 -2.79 3.41
C ILE A 65 0.17 -1.41 3.81
N LEU A 66 0.63 -0.61 2.85
CA LEU A 66 1.23 0.69 3.10
C LEU A 66 0.53 1.81 2.32
N ILE A 67 0.27 2.92 3.00
CA ILE A 67 -0.22 4.17 2.42
C ILE A 67 0.50 5.38 3.02
N GLY A 68 0.46 6.52 2.34
CA GLY A 68 0.83 7.80 2.94
C GLY A 68 -0.26 8.36 3.88
N VAL A 69 0.13 9.11 4.90
CA VAL A 69 -0.82 9.74 5.84
C VAL A 69 -1.83 10.68 5.18
N ASN A 70 -1.48 11.32 4.07
CA ASN A 70 -2.43 12.19 3.35
C ASN A 70 -3.61 11.36 2.81
N THR A 71 -3.35 10.15 2.31
CA THR A 71 -4.41 9.21 1.89
C THR A 71 -5.27 8.82 3.08
N LEU A 72 -4.66 8.55 4.24
CA LEU A 72 -5.40 8.24 5.46
C LEU A 72 -6.33 9.39 5.88
N ILE A 73 -5.83 10.64 5.86
CA ILE A 73 -6.59 11.83 6.24
C ILE A 73 -7.75 12.08 5.27
N LEU A 74 -7.52 11.95 3.96
CA LEU A 74 -8.52 12.27 2.94
C LEU A 74 -9.58 11.16 2.81
N ASP A 75 -9.16 9.89 2.81
CA ASP A 75 -10.06 8.77 2.49
C ASP A 75 -10.55 8.01 3.72
N ASN A 76 -9.89 8.16 4.87
CA ASN A 76 -10.16 7.44 6.11
C ASN A 76 -10.45 5.92 5.91
N PRO A 77 -9.55 5.18 5.21
CA PRO A 77 -9.77 3.79 4.82
C PRO A 77 -9.79 2.83 6.02
N ARG A 78 -10.19 1.58 5.77
CA ARG A 78 -10.09 0.49 6.77
C ARG A 78 -8.79 -0.31 6.69
N LEU A 79 -8.15 -0.37 5.51
CA LEU A 79 -6.94 -1.15 5.23
C LEU A 79 -7.06 -2.64 5.63
N GLN A 80 -8.24 -3.22 5.40
CA GLN A 80 -8.58 -4.62 5.73
C GLN A 80 -8.83 -5.43 4.46
N ALA A 81 -8.79 -6.77 4.59
CA ALA A 81 -9.25 -7.70 3.56
C ALA A 81 -10.72 -8.13 3.75
N ASN A 82 -11.60 -7.23 4.21
CA ASN A 82 -12.96 -7.57 4.67
C ASN A 82 -14.01 -7.88 3.58
N LEU A 83 -13.63 -7.92 2.30
CA LEU A 83 -14.46 -8.45 1.22
C LEU A 83 -14.21 -9.95 0.97
N ILE A 84 -13.15 -10.51 1.57
CA ILE A 84 -12.90 -11.95 1.54
C ILE A 84 -13.82 -12.63 2.57
N PRO A 85 -14.40 -13.80 2.23
CA PRO A 85 -15.18 -14.59 3.18
C PRO A 85 -14.39 -14.89 4.47
N PRO A 86 -14.93 -14.55 5.66
CA PRO A 86 -14.23 -14.73 6.93
C PRO A 86 -13.95 -16.20 7.28
N GLU A 87 -14.68 -17.14 6.68
CA GLU A 87 -14.52 -18.59 6.86
C GLU A 87 -13.16 -19.09 6.37
N LEU A 88 -12.50 -18.35 5.48
CA LEU A 88 -11.15 -18.68 4.98
C LEU A 88 -10.04 -18.37 5.99
N ASN A 89 -10.34 -17.60 7.04
CA ASN A 89 -9.42 -17.26 8.13
C ASN A 89 -8.01 -16.83 7.66
N LEU A 90 -7.97 -16.03 6.58
CA LEU A 90 -6.72 -15.52 6.04
C LEU A 90 -6.15 -14.42 6.95
N PRO A 91 -4.83 -14.33 7.10
CA PRO A 91 -4.21 -13.31 7.93
C PRO A 91 -4.53 -11.91 7.38
N PRO A 92 -4.90 -10.95 8.25
CA PRO A 92 -5.06 -9.56 7.84
C PRO A 92 -3.68 -8.91 7.63
N PRO A 93 -3.51 -8.04 6.62
CA PRO A 93 -2.25 -7.33 6.43
C PRO A 93 -1.99 -6.39 7.59
N GLN A 94 -0.72 -6.16 7.89
CA GLN A 94 -0.26 -5.15 8.84
C GLN A 94 -0.38 -3.74 8.22
N PRO A 95 -1.20 -2.81 8.76
CA PRO A 95 -1.29 -1.45 8.25
C PRO A 95 -0.03 -0.68 8.60
N LEU A 96 0.65 -0.15 7.58
CA LEU A 96 1.79 0.76 7.68
C LEU A 96 1.39 2.12 7.14
N ILE A 97 1.59 3.18 7.93
CA ILE A 97 1.31 4.55 7.52
C ILE A 97 2.61 5.33 7.44
N LEU A 98 2.97 5.82 6.26
CA LEU A 98 4.11 6.75 6.09
C LEU A 98 3.68 8.15 6.52
N ASP A 99 4.26 8.63 7.60
CA ASP A 99 3.94 9.91 8.21
C ASP A 99 5.17 10.57 8.86
N PRO A 100 6.08 11.18 8.06
CA PRO A 100 7.32 11.75 8.56
C PRO A 100 7.14 12.73 9.74
N LYS A 101 5.98 13.39 9.83
CA LYS A 101 5.67 14.42 10.84
C LYS A 101 4.68 13.96 11.93
N LEU A 102 4.33 12.67 11.97
CA LEU A 102 3.37 12.08 12.89
C LEU A 102 2.03 12.86 13.00
N ARG A 103 1.45 13.21 11.86
CA ARG A 103 0.12 13.85 11.68
C ARG A 103 -1.06 12.87 11.76
N PHE A 104 -0.81 11.61 12.08
CA PHE A 104 -1.80 10.55 12.17
C PHE A 104 -3.05 10.96 12.96
N PRO A 105 -4.25 10.91 12.36
CA PRO A 105 -5.50 11.22 13.05
C PRO A 105 -5.88 10.09 14.01
N THR A 106 -5.94 10.39 15.31
CA THR A 106 -6.29 9.42 16.36
C THR A 106 -7.77 9.04 16.36
N ASP A 107 -8.60 9.76 15.62
CA ASP A 107 -10.00 9.45 15.33
C ASP A 107 -10.19 8.68 14.00
N SER A 108 -9.10 8.23 13.38
CA SER A 108 -9.17 7.43 12.15
C SER A 108 -9.97 6.15 12.32
N ARG A 109 -10.63 5.74 11.24
CA ARG A 109 -11.44 4.53 11.17
C ARG A 109 -10.62 3.29 11.48
N ILE A 110 -9.37 3.20 11.01
CA ILE A 110 -8.48 2.07 11.32
C ILE A 110 -8.25 1.93 12.83
N LEU A 111 -8.04 3.04 13.55
CA LEU A 111 -7.80 3.04 14.98
C LEU A 111 -9.09 2.77 15.76
N HIS A 112 -10.20 3.38 15.33
CA HIS A 112 -11.52 3.11 15.89
C HIS A 112 -11.88 1.63 15.81
N GLU A 113 -11.68 0.98 14.67
CA GLU A 113 -11.94 -0.46 14.53
C GLU A 113 -11.01 -1.29 15.43
N TRP A 114 -9.72 -0.96 15.49
CA TRP A 114 -8.76 -1.62 16.39
C TRP A 114 -9.19 -1.53 17.86
N ASN A 115 -9.64 -0.37 18.30
CA ASN A 115 -10.01 -0.10 19.70
C ASN A 115 -11.37 -0.72 20.08
N THR A 116 -12.34 -0.71 19.18
CA THR A 116 -13.72 -1.15 19.47
C THR A 116 -13.98 -2.64 19.22
N LYS A 117 -13.09 -3.35 18.51
CA LYS A 117 -13.28 -4.76 18.13
C LYS A 117 -12.14 -5.67 18.62
N PRO A 118 -11.90 -5.78 19.94
CA PRO A 118 -10.79 -6.59 20.48
C PRO A 118 -10.83 -8.06 20.05
N ASN A 119 -12.02 -8.64 19.89
CA ASN A 119 -12.21 -10.04 19.47
C ASN A 119 -11.80 -10.33 18.01
N GLN A 120 -11.57 -9.27 17.22
CA GLN A 120 -11.18 -9.34 15.80
C GLN A 120 -9.68 -9.12 15.59
N ARG A 121 -8.94 -8.74 16.64
CA ARG A 121 -7.49 -8.52 16.59
C ARG A 121 -6.77 -9.81 16.24
N GLY A 122 -5.87 -9.75 15.26
CA GLY A 122 -5.15 -10.91 14.71
C GLY A 122 -5.95 -11.77 13.73
N LYS A 123 -7.29 -11.61 13.67
CA LYS A 123 -8.17 -12.36 12.75
C LYS A 123 -8.51 -11.55 11.50
N THR A 124 -9.02 -10.35 11.69
CA THR A 124 -9.40 -9.43 10.59
C THR A 124 -8.79 -8.05 10.76
N LEU A 125 -8.23 -7.75 11.94
CA LEU A 125 -7.64 -6.47 12.29
C LEU A 125 -6.19 -6.63 12.78
N ARG A 126 -5.36 -5.65 12.46
CA ARG A 126 -4.02 -5.45 13.05
C ARG A 126 -3.94 -4.03 13.61
N GLN A 127 -3.05 -3.84 14.58
CA GLN A 127 -2.75 -2.53 15.13
C GLN A 127 -2.13 -1.66 14.03
N PRO A 128 -2.54 -0.41 13.80
CA PRO A 128 -1.87 0.44 12.82
C PRO A 128 -0.46 0.82 13.30
N TRP A 129 0.54 0.68 12.42
CA TRP A 129 1.92 1.08 12.68
C TRP A 129 2.26 2.33 11.87
N ILE A 130 2.76 3.35 12.54
CA ILE A 130 3.03 4.67 11.97
C ILE A 130 4.54 4.85 11.85
N ILE A 131 5.03 4.91 10.64
CA ILE A 131 6.44 5.14 10.33
C ILE A 131 6.64 6.64 10.27
N CYS A 132 7.44 7.21 11.17
CA CYS A 132 7.66 8.65 11.30
C CYS A 132 9.14 8.99 11.46
N GLY A 133 9.49 10.28 11.42
CA GLY A 133 10.85 10.71 11.74
C GLY A 133 11.24 10.39 13.19
N ASP A 134 12.51 10.07 13.40
CA ASP A 134 13.15 9.96 14.70
C ASP A 134 13.27 11.30 15.46
N ASN A 135 13.14 12.41 14.74
CA ASN A 135 13.09 13.76 15.28
C ASN A 135 11.71 14.19 15.82
N VAL A 136 10.70 13.32 15.78
CA VAL A 136 9.36 13.63 16.29
C VAL A 136 9.38 13.72 17.82
N PRO A 137 8.75 14.75 18.43
CA PRO A 137 8.79 14.92 19.88
C PRO A 137 8.18 13.73 20.65
N PRO A 138 8.78 13.27 21.75
CA PRO A 138 8.32 12.11 22.53
C PRO A 138 6.86 12.21 23.01
N GLU A 139 6.38 13.40 23.34
CA GLU A 139 5.01 13.64 23.75
C GLU A 139 3.99 13.34 22.64
N ARG A 140 4.39 13.58 21.39
CA ARG A 140 3.55 13.30 20.22
C ARG A 140 3.50 11.81 19.91
N ILE A 141 4.64 11.13 20.08
CA ILE A 141 4.74 9.66 20.01
C ILE A 141 3.80 9.05 21.06
N LYS A 142 3.95 9.47 22.31
CA LYS A 142 3.12 9.00 23.42
C LYS A 142 1.64 9.20 23.17
N LEU A 143 1.22 10.35 22.63
CA LEU A 143 -0.18 10.62 22.29
C LEU A 143 -0.73 9.60 21.27
N VAL A 144 0.03 9.27 20.23
CA VAL A 144 -0.39 8.30 19.20
C VAL A 144 -0.39 6.87 19.74
N GLU A 145 0.56 6.51 20.60
CA GLU A 145 0.64 5.20 21.24
C GLU A 145 -0.47 5.00 22.29
N ASP A 146 -0.72 5.99 23.14
CA ASP A 146 -1.81 5.98 24.13
C ASP A 146 -3.19 5.89 23.43
N ALA A 147 -3.31 6.38 22.19
CA ALA A 147 -4.52 6.21 21.36
C ALA A 147 -4.67 4.80 20.76
N GLY A 148 -3.62 3.97 20.83
CA GLY A 148 -3.64 2.55 20.48
C GLY A 148 -2.85 2.16 19.23
N ALA A 149 -2.22 3.11 18.52
CA ALA A 149 -1.33 2.82 17.41
C ALA A 149 0.08 2.44 17.91
N ARG A 150 0.93 1.92 17.04
CA ARG A 150 2.37 1.74 17.31
C ARG A 150 3.15 2.76 16.49
N VAL A 151 4.14 3.42 17.08
CA VAL A 151 5.02 4.32 16.35
C VAL A 151 6.35 3.61 16.03
N VAL A 152 6.86 3.83 14.83
CA VAL A 152 8.13 3.28 14.32
C VAL A 152 8.98 4.46 13.83
N PRO A 153 9.83 5.03 14.70
CA PRO A 153 10.71 6.14 14.31
C PRO A 153 11.81 5.65 13.37
N VAL A 154 12.10 6.42 12.32
CA VAL A 154 13.14 6.14 11.31
C VAL A 154 13.88 7.42 10.93
N GLU A 155 15.09 7.25 10.40
CA GLU A 155 15.88 8.36 9.88
C GLU A 155 15.17 8.98 8.65
N LEU A 156 15.24 10.32 8.56
CA LEU A 156 14.71 11.08 7.43
C LEU A 156 15.85 11.54 6.52
N ASP A 157 15.52 11.77 5.25
CA ASP A 157 16.43 12.45 4.33
C ASP A 157 16.59 13.95 4.68
N GLN A 158 17.51 14.62 3.99
CA GLN A 158 17.77 16.06 4.13
C GLN A 158 16.55 16.96 3.85
N ASN A 159 15.51 16.43 3.22
CA ASN A 159 14.25 17.13 2.94
C ASN A 159 13.15 16.82 3.96
N GLY A 160 13.42 15.98 4.97
CA GLY A 160 12.45 15.55 5.98
C GLY A 160 11.46 14.50 5.47
N HIS A 161 11.82 13.72 4.46
CA HIS A 161 11.05 12.59 3.96
C HIS A 161 11.62 11.26 4.44
N ILE A 162 10.77 10.23 4.49
CA ILE A 162 11.23 8.84 4.65
C ILE A 162 11.65 8.38 3.25
N PRO A 163 12.94 8.13 2.98
CA PRO A 163 13.41 7.78 1.64
C PRO A 163 12.87 6.39 1.24
N PRO A 164 12.32 6.20 0.02
CA PRO A 164 11.80 4.90 -0.41
C PRO A 164 12.81 3.76 -0.31
N SER A 165 14.10 4.04 -0.53
CA SER A 165 15.21 3.08 -0.41
C SER A 165 15.38 2.49 1.00
N SER A 166 14.90 3.17 2.05
CA SER A 166 14.94 2.68 3.42
C SER A 166 13.85 1.66 3.75
N LEU A 167 12.76 1.62 2.96
CA LEU A 167 11.61 0.75 3.25
C LEU A 167 12.00 -0.73 3.41
N PRO A 168 12.87 -1.32 2.58
CA PRO A 168 13.33 -2.69 2.76
C PRO A 168 13.87 -2.97 4.17
N MET A 169 14.79 -2.14 4.67
CA MET A 169 15.36 -2.30 6.00
C MET A 169 14.32 -2.14 7.09
N ILE A 170 13.38 -1.20 6.92
CA ILE A 170 12.26 -1.00 7.85
C ILE A 170 11.42 -2.28 7.92
N LEU A 171 11.02 -2.85 6.77
CA LEU A 171 10.25 -4.09 6.71
C LEU A 171 11.01 -5.28 7.34
N THR A 172 12.31 -5.40 7.07
CA THR A 172 13.20 -6.40 7.69
C THR A 172 13.19 -6.27 9.20
N SER A 173 13.36 -5.06 9.75
CA SER A 173 13.35 -4.80 11.20
C SER A 173 12.01 -5.12 11.86
N LEU A 174 10.93 -5.07 11.09
CA LEU A 174 9.57 -5.39 11.49
C LEU A 174 9.18 -6.85 11.23
N ASN A 175 10.10 -7.66 10.70
CA ASN A 175 9.90 -9.07 10.34
C ASN A 175 8.76 -9.26 9.32
N LEU A 176 8.70 -8.40 8.30
CA LEU A 176 7.73 -8.43 7.20
C LEU A 176 8.44 -8.82 5.90
N ARG A 177 7.92 -9.82 5.18
CA ARG A 177 8.50 -10.32 3.92
C ARG A 177 7.89 -9.70 2.68
N SER A 178 6.78 -8.99 2.81
CA SER A 178 6.13 -8.36 1.67
C SER A 178 5.28 -7.15 2.08
N VAL A 179 5.18 -6.19 1.17
CA VAL A 179 4.33 -5.01 1.33
C VAL A 179 3.58 -4.71 0.03
N MET A 180 2.31 -4.38 0.18
CA MET A 180 1.46 -3.84 -0.88
C MET A 180 1.27 -2.35 -0.65
N ILE A 181 1.70 -1.51 -1.59
CA ILE A 181 1.59 -0.05 -1.52
C ILE A 181 0.40 0.38 -2.39
N GLU A 182 -0.69 0.84 -1.76
CA GLU A 182 -1.95 1.19 -2.44
C GLU A 182 -2.16 2.70 -2.62
N GLY A 183 -1.53 3.53 -1.78
CA GLY A 183 -2.10 4.82 -1.46
C GLY A 183 -1.17 6.02 -1.52
N GLY A 184 -1.55 6.99 -2.36
CA GLY A 184 -1.02 8.34 -2.45
C GLY A 184 -0.20 8.55 -3.71
N SER A 185 -0.63 9.45 -4.60
CA SER A 185 0.10 9.77 -5.85
C SER A 185 1.58 10.04 -5.61
N LYS A 186 1.90 10.80 -4.56
CA LYS A 186 3.28 11.10 -4.16
C LYS A 186 4.04 9.88 -3.67
N VAL A 187 3.41 8.98 -2.92
CA VAL A 187 4.04 7.74 -2.46
C VAL A 187 4.32 6.84 -3.66
N LEU A 188 3.30 6.52 -4.45
CA LEU A 188 3.45 5.71 -5.66
C LEU A 188 4.53 6.27 -6.60
N SER A 189 4.49 7.57 -6.87
CA SER A 189 5.49 8.25 -7.69
C SER A 189 6.90 8.14 -7.08
N SER A 190 7.07 8.37 -5.77
CA SER A 190 8.38 8.28 -5.14
C SER A 190 9.00 6.88 -5.23
N PHE A 191 8.19 5.82 -5.09
CA PHE A 191 8.65 4.44 -5.22
C PHE A 191 8.93 4.06 -6.68
N LEU A 192 8.10 4.50 -7.63
CA LEU A 192 8.35 4.27 -9.06
C LEU A 192 9.64 4.91 -9.54
N HIS A 193 9.98 6.11 -9.05
CA HIS A 193 11.18 6.85 -9.44
C HIS A 193 12.42 6.50 -8.61
N THR A 194 12.32 5.59 -7.65
CA THR A 194 13.48 5.08 -6.89
C THR A 194 13.83 3.68 -7.41
N PRO A 195 14.85 3.54 -8.26
CA PRO A 195 15.06 2.32 -9.03
C PRO A 195 15.59 1.16 -8.18
N THR A 196 16.52 1.45 -7.28
CA THR A 196 17.30 0.43 -6.56
C THR A 196 17.22 0.59 -5.06
N ARG A 197 17.47 -0.53 -4.38
CA ARG A 197 17.82 -0.62 -2.96
C ARG A 197 19.31 -0.31 -2.79
N ASP A 198 19.76 -0.26 -1.54
CA ASP A 198 21.17 -0.04 -1.20
C ASP A 198 22.10 -1.15 -1.72
N ASP A 199 21.58 -2.38 -1.90
CA ASP A 199 22.31 -3.53 -2.46
C ASP A 199 22.36 -3.55 -4.00
N GLY A 200 21.80 -2.52 -4.66
CA GLY A 200 21.73 -2.41 -6.12
C GLY A 200 20.61 -3.22 -6.77
N SER A 201 19.90 -4.07 -6.04
CA SER A 201 18.71 -4.75 -6.56
C SER A 201 17.54 -3.77 -6.70
N ARG A 202 16.57 -4.08 -7.56
CA ARG A 202 15.37 -3.24 -7.73
C ARG A 202 14.62 -3.01 -6.42
N LEU A 203 14.09 -1.80 -6.23
CA LEU A 203 13.26 -1.46 -5.06
C LEU A 203 11.85 -2.04 -5.19
N VAL A 204 11.19 -1.76 -6.31
CA VAL A 204 9.84 -2.27 -6.62
C VAL A 204 9.98 -3.58 -7.38
N ASP A 205 9.24 -4.60 -6.99
CA ASP A 205 9.24 -5.90 -7.65
C ASP A 205 8.09 -6.03 -8.65
N SER A 206 6.91 -5.53 -8.30
CA SER A 206 5.71 -5.67 -9.11
C SER A 206 4.84 -4.42 -9.09
N ALA A 207 4.11 -4.20 -10.18
CA ALA A 207 3.07 -3.19 -10.28
C ALA A 207 1.76 -3.84 -10.75
N VAL A 208 0.65 -3.54 -10.06
CA VAL A 208 -0.70 -4.00 -10.42
C VAL A 208 -1.58 -2.79 -10.73
N VAL A 209 -1.93 -2.62 -11.99
CA VAL A 209 -2.68 -1.47 -12.49
C VAL A 209 -4.09 -1.89 -12.85
N THR A 210 -5.08 -1.26 -12.23
CA THR A 210 -6.50 -1.40 -12.63
C THR A 210 -6.92 -0.19 -13.44
N VAL A 211 -7.44 -0.39 -14.65
CA VAL A 211 -7.94 0.67 -15.54
C VAL A 211 -9.46 0.55 -15.63
N ALA A 212 -10.14 1.55 -15.06
CA ALA A 212 -11.59 1.69 -15.15
C ALA A 212 -11.99 2.28 -16.51
N PRO A 213 -13.08 1.79 -17.15
CA PRO A 213 -13.51 2.24 -18.47
C PRO A 213 -14.26 3.59 -18.40
N MET A 214 -13.59 4.63 -17.91
CA MET A 214 -14.11 5.98 -17.78
C MET A 214 -13.01 7.02 -17.95
N PHE A 215 -13.41 8.27 -18.19
CA PHE A 215 -12.52 9.45 -18.21
C PHE A 215 -12.82 10.34 -17.00
N ILE A 216 -11.79 10.99 -16.47
CA ILE A 216 -11.94 11.98 -15.38
C ILE A 216 -11.71 13.42 -15.89
N GLY A 217 -10.80 13.63 -16.85
CA GLY A 217 -10.44 14.96 -17.35
C GLY A 217 -9.39 15.63 -16.48
N GLU A 218 -9.74 16.73 -15.82
CA GLU A 218 -8.83 17.57 -15.00
C GLU A 218 -8.41 16.94 -13.65
N GLY A 219 -8.37 15.62 -13.59
CA GLY A 219 -7.95 14.86 -12.43
C GLY A 219 -6.44 14.84 -12.20
N ILE A 220 -6.05 14.30 -11.05
CA ILE A 220 -4.66 14.05 -10.67
C ILE A 220 -4.22 12.71 -11.26
N GLY A 221 -3.09 12.70 -11.96
CA GLY A 221 -2.42 11.50 -12.48
C GLY A 221 -0.95 11.45 -12.05
N GLY A 222 -0.24 10.41 -12.48
CA GLY A 222 1.22 10.34 -12.36
C GLY A 222 1.92 11.25 -13.36
N GLU A 223 3.10 11.73 -13.00
CA GLU A 223 4.04 12.38 -13.92
C GLU A 223 5.11 11.36 -14.32
N ASP A 224 5.43 11.27 -15.62
CA ASP A 224 6.55 10.46 -16.11
C ASP A 224 7.81 11.31 -16.09
N VAL A 225 8.65 11.10 -15.08
CA VAL A 225 9.97 11.72 -14.98
C VAL A 225 11.10 10.68 -15.04
N GLY A 226 10.81 9.50 -15.61
CA GLY A 226 11.74 8.38 -15.72
C GLY A 226 11.23 7.15 -14.98
N LEU A 227 10.35 6.38 -15.62
CA LEU A 227 9.83 5.13 -15.08
C LEU A 227 10.77 3.94 -15.36
N PRO A 228 10.86 2.95 -14.46
CA PRO A 228 11.63 1.74 -14.72
C PRO A 228 10.96 0.94 -15.84
N LYS A 229 11.75 0.13 -16.54
CA LYS A 229 11.19 -0.82 -17.51
C LYS A 229 10.34 -1.84 -16.78
N MET A 230 9.20 -2.17 -17.40
CA MET A 230 8.25 -3.11 -16.85
C MET A 230 7.90 -4.16 -17.88
N LYS A 231 7.95 -5.42 -17.47
CA LYS A 231 7.49 -6.55 -18.26
C LYS A 231 6.07 -6.91 -17.84
N ASN A 232 5.11 -6.77 -18.77
CA ASN A 232 3.78 -7.33 -18.59
C ASN A 232 3.90 -8.85 -18.44
N VAL A 233 3.39 -9.38 -17.33
CA VAL A 233 3.36 -10.82 -17.07
C VAL A 233 1.94 -11.39 -17.16
N HIS A 234 0.93 -10.55 -16.94
CA HIS A 234 -0.48 -10.94 -17.05
C HIS A 234 -1.38 -9.74 -17.35
N THR A 235 -2.47 -10.01 -18.09
CA THR A 235 -3.57 -9.06 -18.29
C THR A 235 -4.89 -9.80 -18.16
N GLU A 236 -5.86 -9.20 -17.46
CA GLU A 236 -7.18 -9.79 -17.24
C GLU A 236 -8.27 -8.74 -17.16
N THR A 237 -9.51 -9.15 -17.41
CA THR A 237 -10.69 -8.31 -17.18
C THR A 237 -11.34 -8.70 -15.86
N MET A 238 -11.54 -7.71 -14.98
CA MET A 238 -12.24 -7.85 -13.71
C MET A 238 -13.56 -7.08 -13.75
N GLY A 239 -14.65 -7.78 -14.06
CA GLY A 239 -15.93 -7.15 -14.32
C GLY A 239 -15.84 -6.26 -15.56
N LYS A 240 -15.89 -4.94 -15.37
CA LYS A 240 -15.72 -3.94 -16.44
C LYS A 240 -14.30 -3.38 -16.54
N ASP A 241 -13.44 -3.64 -15.56
CA ASP A 241 -12.12 -3.04 -15.47
C ASP A 241 -11.07 -3.93 -16.14
N ALA A 242 -10.05 -3.32 -16.75
CA ALA A 242 -8.87 -4.04 -17.20
C ALA A 242 -7.82 -4.04 -16.10
N VAL A 243 -7.14 -5.16 -15.88
CA VAL A 243 -6.08 -5.31 -14.88
C VAL A 243 -4.81 -5.78 -15.57
N MET A 244 -3.69 -5.18 -15.20
CA MET A 244 -2.36 -5.55 -15.67
C MET A 244 -1.44 -5.82 -14.49
N ILE A 245 -0.73 -6.95 -14.52
CA ILE A 245 0.39 -7.23 -13.61
C ILE A 245 1.69 -7.09 -14.40
N CYS A 246 2.58 -6.26 -13.87
CA CYS A 246 3.92 -6.04 -14.39
C CYS A 246 4.97 -6.44 -13.37
N HIS A 247 6.05 -7.07 -13.83
CA HIS A 247 7.29 -7.14 -13.06
C HIS A 247 8.20 -6.00 -13.47
N VAL A 248 8.82 -5.35 -12.51
CA VAL A 248 9.85 -4.33 -12.79
C VAL A 248 11.12 -5.07 -13.20
N GLU A 249 11.69 -4.69 -14.34
CA GLU A 249 12.92 -5.30 -14.84
C GLU A 249 14.13 -4.80 -14.03
N ASP A 250 15.13 -5.66 -13.85
CA ASP A 250 16.43 -5.23 -13.32
C ASP A 250 17.08 -4.27 -14.33
N GLN A 251 17.78 -3.25 -13.83
CA GLN A 251 18.46 -2.24 -14.66
C GLN A 251 19.77 -2.77 -15.26
#